data_AF-A0A399YN11-F1
#
_entry.id   AF-A0A399YN11-F1
#
_cell.length_a   1.000
_cell.length_b   1.000
_cell.length_c   1.000
_cell.angle_alpha   90.00
_cell.angle_beta   90.00
_cell.angle_gamma   90.00
#
_symmetry.space_group_name_H-M   'P 1'
#
loop_
_entity.id
_entity.type
_entity.pdbx_description
1 polymer ?
#
loop_
_entity_poly.entity_id
_entity_poly.type
_entity_poly.pdbx_seq_one_letter_code
_entity_poly.pdbx_strand_id
1 'polypeptide(L)'
;MTAMGTIRRLFHERRETGQAALLLVFSVAVLMTVAVTLITVLGRGVTVETQARTASDAAALAAAEGYVDEVDAHLASLPYTPGLAIGHLRQLLDLPQTTWTAAAQTEASRLASANGSTLRAFSVDSRLTSMRFTARARAVKSTVEGEARRPEFSATAEARITGGPLCFNRARLGLWWDGRCLAGDKIVLVPPSLEPDPPEDEDDPTEPPPPPPGPDDPVEIGGDDLARLLGQLRQPVEWQVALVE
;
A
#
# COMPACT_ATOMS: atom_id res chain seq x y z
N MET A 1 7.12 -108.30 -7.79
CA MET A 1 8.13 -107.57 -7.00
C MET A 1 8.25 -106.17 -7.60
N THR A 2 7.50 -105.19 -7.07
CA THR A 2 8.00 -104.02 -6.29
C THR A 2 8.79 -103.03 -7.17
N ALA A 3 8.46 -101.74 -7.32
CA ALA A 3 7.86 -100.81 -6.37
C ALA A 3 7.07 -99.68 -7.07
N MET A 4 5.86 -99.44 -6.58
CA MET A 4 5.00 -98.30 -6.84
C MET A 4 4.96 -97.51 -5.53
N GLY A 5 5.69 -96.40 -5.43
CA GLY A 5 5.76 -95.71 -4.16
C GLY A 5 6.76 -94.56 -4.08
N THR A 6 6.49 -93.45 -4.78
CA THR A 6 6.93 -92.12 -4.31
C THR A 6 6.11 -91.00 -4.98
N ILE A 7 4.79 -91.07 -4.83
CA ILE A 7 3.92 -89.90 -4.99
C ILE A 7 3.92 -89.11 -3.68
N ARG A 8 3.95 -87.78 -3.80
CA ARG A 8 3.56 -86.79 -2.77
C ARG A 8 4.36 -86.83 -1.46
N ARG A 9 5.47 -86.09 -1.40
CA ARG A 9 5.96 -85.56 -0.12
C ARG A 9 6.91 -84.36 -0.25
N LEU A 10 6.59 -83.39 -1.09
CA LEU A 10 7.29 -82.08 -1.09
C LEU A 10 6.39 -80.85 -1.33
N PHE A 11 5.08 -80.99 -1.08
CA PHE A 11 4.18 -79.83 -0.98
C PHE A 11 3.34 -79.89 0.29
N HIS A 12 3.98 -80.30 1.39
CA HIS A 12 3.44 -80.07 2.71
C HIS A 12 3.80 -78.63 3.10
N GLU A 13 2.76 -77.81 3.27
CA GLU A 13 2.75 -76.58 4.06
C GLU A 13 3.68 -75.43 3.64
N ARG A 14 3.14 -74.55 2.79
CA ARG A 14 3.20 -73.11 3.05
C ARG A 14 1.90 -72.46 2.56
N ARG A 15 0.84 -72.69 3.32
CA ARG A 15 -0.43 -71.94 3.24
C ARG A 15 -0.46 -70.81 4.29
N GLU A 16 0.69 -70.18 4.53
CA GLU A 16 0.83 -68.99 5.37
C GLU A 16 0.98 -67.71 4.50
N THR A 17 0.25 -67.62 3.40
CA THR A 17 0.30 -66.45 2.49
C THR A 17 -0.84 -65.46 2.72
N GLY A 18 -1.77 -65.75 3.64
CA GLY A 18 -2.88 -64.87 3.96
C GLY A 18 -2.56 -63.85 5.06
N GLN A 19 -2.07 -64.30 6.21
CA GLN A 19 -2.03 -63.46 7.42
C GLN A 19 -0.86 -62.46 7.44
N ALA A 20 0.34 -62.88 7.03
CA ALA A 20 1.50 -61.98 6.93
C ALA A 20 1.30 -60.93 5.82
N ALA A 21 0.69 -61.32 4.70
CA ALA A 21 0.33 -60.40 3.62
C ALA A 21 -0.77 -59.42 4.05
N LEU A 22 -1.79 -59.86 4.79
CA LEU A 22 -2.85 -58.98 5.31
C LEU A 22 -2.34 -57.96 6.32
N LEU A 23 -1.42 -58.36 7.22
CA LEU A 23 -0.79 -57.43 8.17
C LEU A 23 0.07 -56.38 7.45
N LEU A 24 0.81 -56.78 6.41
CA LEU A 24 1.58 -55.85 5.57
C LEU A 24 0.66 -54.91 4.78
N VAL A 25 -0.40 -55.41 4.16
CA VAL A 25 -1.38 -54.59 3.44
C VAL A 25 -2.06 -53.59 4.38
N PHE A 26 -2.45 -54.03 5.58
CA PHE A 26 -3.06 -53.16 6.58
C PHE A 26 -2.10 -52.08 7.07
N SER A 27 -0.85 -52.43 7.39
CA SER A 27 0.15 -51.45 7.83
C SER A 27 0.51 -50.44 6.73
N VAL A 28 0.62 -50.87 5.47
CA VAL A 28 0.80 -49.96 4.33
C VAL A 28 -0.41 -49.04 4.15
N ALA A 29 -1.63 -49.55 4.29
CA ALA A 29 -2.85 -48.74 4.19
C ALA A 29 -2.94 -47.69 5.31
N VAL A 30 -2.57 -48.05 6.55
CA VAL A 30 -2.48 -47.10 7.66
C VAL A 30 -1.42 -46.04 7.39
N LEU A 31 -0.22 -46.44 6.92
CA LEU A 31 0.86 -45.50 6.58
C LEU A 31 0.45 -44.52 5.47
N MET A 32 -0.22 -45.02 4.42
CA MET A 32 -0.79 -44.18 3.35
C MET A 32 -1.82 -43.20 3.89
N THR A 33 -2.71 -43.66 4.77
CA THR A 33 -3.74 -42.80 5.39
C THR A 33 -3.09 -41.70 6.22
N VAL A 34 -2.09 -42.04 7.04
CA VAL A 34 -1.33 -41.08 7.84
C VAL A 34 -0.60 -40.08 6.95
N ALA A 35 0.06 -40.54 5.89
CA ALA A 35 0.76 -39.67 4.94
C ALA A 35 -0.20 -38.70 4.23
N VAL A 36 -1.33 -39.18 3.72
CA VAL A 36 -2.37 -38.33 3.09
C VAL A 36 -2.94 -37.32 4.09
N THR A 37 -3.19 -37.73 5.33
CA THR A 37 -3.67 -36.82 6.38
C THR A 37 -2.65 -35.74 6.71
N LEU A 38 -1.36 -36.10 6.82
CA LEU A 38 -0.27 -35.14 7.02
C LEU A 38 -0.17 -34.14 5.88
N ILE A 39 -0.17 -34.62 4.62
CA ILE A 39 -0.08 -33.75 3.43
C ILE A 39 -1.26 -32.77 3.37
N THR A 40 -2.47 -33.23 3.67
CA THR A 40 -3.68 -32.38 3.62
C THR A 40 -3.71 -31.33 4.73
N VAL A 41 -3.35 -31.68 5.96
CA VAL A 41 -3.29 -30.73 7.08
C VAL A 41 -2.19 -29.69 6.86
N LEU A 42 -0.98 -30.12 6.50
CA LEU A 42 0.14 -29.22 6.23
C LEU A 42 -0.15 -28.31 5.02
N GLY A 43 -0.73 -28.85 3.96
CA GLY A 43 -1.08 -28.09 2.76
C GLY A 43 -2.10 -26.99 3.03
N ARG A 44 -3.15 -27.29 3.83
CA ARG A 44 -4.14 -26.28 4.24
C ARG A 44 -3.50 -25.17 5.07
N GLY A 45 -2.64 -25.52 6.02
CA GLY A 45 -2.01 -24.54 6.88
C GLY A 45 -1.12 -23.54 6.13
N VAL A 46 -0.27 -24.05 5.25
CA VAL A 46 0.59 -23.21 4.38
C VAL A 46 -0.25 -22.30 3.49
N THR A 47 -1.38 -22.80 2.95
CA THR A 47 -2.24 -22.01 2.08
C THR A 47 -2.91 -20.83 2.81
N VAL A 48 -3.36 -21.02 4.06
CA VAL A 48 -3.98 -19.93 4.84
C VAL A 48 -2.93 -18.88 5.23
N GLU A 49 -1.71 -19.31 5.53
CA GLU A 49 -0.62 -18.42 5.89
C GLU A 49 -0.15 -17.56 4.70
N THR A 50 0.09 -18.19 3.55
CA THR A 50 0.46 -17.47 2.33
C THR A 50 -0.65 -16.51 1.89
N GLN A 51 -1.91 -16.93 1.98
CA GLN A 51 -3.06 -16.09 1.68
C GLN A 51 -3.10 -14.84 2.58
N ALA A 52 -2.86 -14.98 3.88
CA ALA A 52 -2.85 -13.86 4.82
C ALA A 52 -1.70 -12.87 4.53
N ARG A 53 -0.53 -13.38 4.14
CA ARG A 53 0.62 -12.57 3.74
C ARG A 53 0.38 -11.82 2.43
N THR A 54 -0.11 -12.51 1.40
CA THR A 54 -0.51 -11.88 0.13
C THR A 54 -1.60 -10.82 0.37
N ALA A 55 -2.52 -11.06 1.30
CA ALA A 55 -3.56 -10.10 1.64
C ALA A 55 -2.99 -8.82 2.30
N SER A 56 -2.00 -8.94 3.19
CA SER A 56 -1.36 -7.75 3.76
C SER A 56 -0.57 -6.97 2.71
N ASP A 57 0.19 -7.67 1.85
CA ASP A 57 0.98 -7.04 0.79
C ASP A 57 0.08 -6.30 -0.20
N ALA A 58 -0.98 -6.95 -0.66
CA ALA A 58 -1.98 -6.36 -1.57
C ALA A 58 -2.72 -5.19 -0.92
N ALA A 59 -3.06 -5.29 0.37
CA ALA A 59 -3.74 -4.21 1.08
C ALA A 59 -2.84 -2.98 1.27
N ALA A 60 -1.56 -3.18 1.58
CA ALA A 60 -0.59 -2.08 1.73
C ALA A 60 -0.38 -1.37 0.39
N LEU A 61 -0.18 -2.12 -0.70
CA LEU A 61 0.00 -1.56 -2.04
C LEU A 61 -1.25 -0.80 -2.51
N ALA A 62 -2.43 -1.40 -2.33
CA ALA A 62 -3.69 -0.76 -2.71
C ALA A 62 -3.99 0.51 -1.90
N ALA A 63 -3.55 0.58 -0.64
CA ALA A 63 -3.63 1.83 0.11
C ALA A 63 -2.75 2.92 -0.50
N ALA A 64 -1.52 2.57 -0.89
CA ALA A 64 -0.61 3.52 -1.53
C ALA A 64 -1.14 4.00 -2.89
N GLU A 65 -1.67 3.09 -3.71
CA GLU A 65 -2.30 3.41 -5.00
C GLU A 65 -3.56 4.26 -4.81
N GLY A 66 -4.48 3.85 -3.92
CA GLY A 66 -5.70 4.61 -3.66
C GLY A 66 -5.43 6.01 -3.09
N TYR A 67 -4.32 6.19 -2.37
CA TYR A 67 -3.86 7.52 -1.96
C TYR A 67 -3.39 8.37 -3.15
N VAL A 68 -2.58 7.78 -4.03
CA VAL A 68 -2.08 8.44 -5.25
C VAL A 68 -3.24 8.88 -6.13
N ASP A 69 -4.18 7.98 -6.38
CA ASP A 69 -5.37 8.26 -7.21
C ASP A 69 -6.20 9.41 -6.63
N GLU A 70 -6.38 9.47 -5.30
CA GLU A 70 -7.11 10.54 -4.64
C GLU A 70 -6.41 11.90 -4.79
N VAL A 71 -5.07 11.94 -4.60
CA VAL A 71 -4.28 13.16 -4.79
C VAL A 71 -4.33 13.64 -6.24
N ASP A 72 -4.10 12.73 -7.19
CA ASP A 72 -4.12 13.06 -8.62
C ASP A 72 -5.52 13.51 -9.08
N ALA A 73 -6.59 12.90 -8.57
CA ALA A 73 -7.96 13.31 -8.86
C ALA A 73 -8.26 14.74 -8.38
N HIS A 74 -7.80 15.08 -7.17
CA HIS A 74 -7.96 16.43 -6.64
C HIS A 74 -7.15 17.47 -7.43
N LEU A 75 -5.92 17.14 -7.84
CA LEU A 75 -5.09 18.03 -8.66
C LEU A 75 -5.68 18.22 -10.07
N ALA A 76 -6.19 17.14 -10.67
CA ALA A 76 -6.86 17.19 -11.97
C ALA A 76 -8.16 18.03 -11.93
N SER A 77 -8.76 18.20 -10.74
CA SER A 77 -9.95 19.03 -10.54
C SER A 77 -9.67 20.55 -10.44
N LEU A 78 -8.39 20.97 -10.43
CA LEU A 78 -8.02 22.38 -10.36
C LEU A 78 -8.59 23.16 -11.56
N PRO A 79 -9.36 24.23 -11.32
CA PRO A 79 -9.98 24.98 -12.41
C PRO A 79 -8.94 25.69 -13.28
N TYR A 80 -9.31 25.97 -14.53
CA TYR A 80 -8.43 26.67 -15.47
C TYR A 80 -8.30 28.17 -15.15
N THR A 81 -9.36 28.77 -14.61
CA THR A 81 -9.41 30.19 -14.22
C THR A 81 -8.44 30.46 -13.07
N PRO A 82 -7.42 31.32 -13.24
CA PRO A 82 -6.35 31.53 -12.24
C PRO A 82 -6.88 31.86 -10.84
N GLY A 83 -7.80 32.81 -10.70
CA GLY A 83 -8.35 33.19 -9.39
C GLY A 83 -9.07 32.05 -8.67
N LEU A 84 -9.81 31.21 -9.41
CA LEU A 84 -10.45 30.03 -8.85
C LEU A 84 -9.44 28.92 -8.52
N ALA A 85 -8.40 28.77 -9.36
CA ALA A 85 -7.37 27.75 -9.19
C ALA A 85 -6.57 27.98 -7.92
N ILE A 86 -6.28 29.24 -7.61
CA ILE A 86 -5.57 29.65 -6.39
C ILE A 86 -6.41 29.35 -5.14
N GLY A 87 -7.70 29.73 -5.15
CA GLY A 87 -8.60 29.42 -4.05
C GLY A 87 -8.73 27.92 -3.81
N HIS A 88 -8.83 27.14 -4.89
CA HIS A 88 -8.90 25.69 -4.80
C HIS A 88 -7.58 25.08 -4.31
N LEU A 89 -6.44 25.49 -4.87
CA LEU A 89 -5.12 25.02 -4.44
C LEU A 89 -4.88 25.30 -2.95
N ARG A 90 -5.23 26.49 -2.47
CA ARG A 90 -5.14 26.81 -1.03
C ARG A 90 -5.97 25.85 -0.19
N GLN A 91 -7.21 25.58 -0.61
CA GLN A 91 -8.06 24.62 0.05
C GLN A 91 -7.41 23.22 0.08
N LEU A 92 -6.86 22.76 -1.06
CA LEU A 92 -6.13 21.49 -1.19
C LEU A 92 -4.98 21.37 -0.17
N LEU A 93 -4.14 22.41 -0.07
CA LEU A 93 -2.98 22.44 0.83
C LEU A 93 -3.37 22.51 2.32
N ASP A 94 -4.56 23.03 2.63
CA ASP A 94 -5.10 23.12 4.00
C ASP A 94 -5.84 21.85 4.45
N LEU A 95 -6.11 20.87 3.55
CA LEU A 95 -6.80 19.65 3.93
C LEU A 95 -5.98 18.82 4.94
N PRO A 96 -6.63 18.27 5.99
CA PRO A 96 -5.97 17.38 6.92
C PRO A 96 -5.60 16.05 6.24
N GLN A 97 -4.52 15.42 6.72
CA GLN A 97 -4.06 14.11 6.25
C GLN A 97 -5.18 13.08 6.17
N THR A 98 -6.10 13.10 7.14
CA THR A 98 -7.19 12.13 7.26
C THR A 98 -8.07 12.06 6.03
N THR A 99 -8.28 13.20 5.35
CA THR A 99 -9.10 13.24 4.13
C THR A 99 -8.44 12.44 3.02
N TRP A 100 -7.14 12.63 2.82
CA TRP A 100 -6.37 11.92 1.81
C TRP A 100 -6.23 10.41 2.10
N THR A 101 -6.22 10.02 3.38
CA THR A 101 -6.00 8.61 3.77
C THR A 101 -7.28 7.78 3.84
N ALA A 102 -8.47 8.38 3.70
CA ALA A 102 -9.74 7.65 3.77
C ALA A 102 -9.92 6.69 2.59
N ALA A 103 -9.57 7.13 1.37
CA ALA A 103 -9.55 6.31 0.17
C ALA A 103 -8.56 5.13 0.33
N ALA A 104 -7.35 5.42 0.83
CA ALA A 104 -6.31 4.42 1.10
C ALA A 104 -6.79 3.31 2.05
N GLN A 105 -7.45 3.67 3.17
CA GLN A 105 -7.98 2.69 4.11
C GLN A 105 -9.09 1.84 3.49
N THR A 106 -9.96 2.47 2.69
CA THR A 106 -11.06 1.79 1.99
C THR A 106 -10.52 0.75 1.03
N GLU A 107 -9.50 1.11 0.23
CA GLU A 107 -8.90 0.20 -0.73
C GLU A 107 -8.09 -0.92 -0.07
N ALA A 108 -7.33 -0.62 0.98
CA ALA A 108 -6.69 -1.66 1.81
C ALA A 108 -7.70 -2.68 2.33
N SER A 109 -8.85 -2.21 2.84
CA SER A 109 -9.91 -3.08 3.35
C SER A 109 -10.53 -3.94 2.24
N ARG A 110 -10.78 -3.34 1.07
CA ARG A 110 -11.33 -4.05 -0.10
C ARG A 110 -10.39 -5.16 -0.57
N LEU A 111 -9.09 -4.87 -0.73
CA LEU A 111 -8.11 -5.87 -1.18
C LEU A 111 -7.81 -6.93 -0.12
N ALA A 112 -7.77 -6.57 1.16
CA ALA A 112 -7.66 -7.57 2.23
C ALA A 112 -8.82 -8.58 2.17
N SER A 113 -10.05 -8.06 1.99
CA SER A 113 -11.27 -8.87 1.90
C SER A 113 -11.31 -9.74 0.64
N ALA A 114 -10.90 -9.18 -0.51
CA ALA A 114 -10.80 -9.92 -1.76
C ALA A 114 -9.81 -11.11 -1.67
N ASN A 115 -8.78 -10.97 -0.81
CA ASN A 115 -7.80 -12.02 -0.53
C ASN A 115 -8.16 -12.88 0.69
N GLY A 116 -9.43 -12.90 1.13
CA GLY A 116 -9.91 -13.79 2.21
C GLY A 116 -9.36 -13.46 3.60
N SER A 117 -8.98 -12.19 3.82
CA SER A 117 -8.53 -11.66 5.09
C SER A 117 -9.37 -10.45 5.52
N THR A 118 -9.20 -10.03 6.77
CA THR A 118 -9.83 -8.84 7.34
C THR A 118 -8.74 -7.86 7.72
N LEU A 119 -8.91 -6.58 7.35
CA LEU A 119 -8.02 -5.53 7.81
C LEU A 119 -8.23 -5.32 9.31
N ARG A 120 -7.16 -5.47 10.10
CA ARG A 120 -7.20 -5.39 11.57
C ARG A 120 -6.61 -4.09 12.09
N ALA A 121 -5.53 -3.64 11.46
CA ALA A 121 -4.93 -2.36 11.75
C ALA A 121 -4.46 -1.71 10.45
N PHE A 122 -4.48 -0.40 10.45
CA PHE A 122 -4.03 0.44 9.35
C PHE A 122 -3.36 1.67 9.95
N SER A 123 -2.17 2.01 9.49
CA SER A 123 -1.47 3.23 9.89
C SER A 123 -0.82 3.89 8.69
N VAL A 124 -0.71 5.22 8.76
CA VAL A 124 -0.11 6.04 7.72
C VAL A 124 0.93 6.96 8.33
N ASP A 125 2.15 6.89 7.82
CA ASP A 125 3.26 7.71 8.27
C ASP A 125 3.80 8.56 7.13
N SER A 126 3.90 9.87 7.34
CA SER A 126 4.44 10.80 6.35
C SER A 126 5.94 11.03 6.53
N ARG A 127 6.66 11.16 5.42
CA ARG A 127 8.02 11.69 5.32
C ARG A 127 8.06 12.75 4.21
N LEU A 128 9.14 13.51 4.14
CA LEU A 128 9.25 14.71 3.28
C LEU A 128 8.76 14.53 1.82
N THR A 129 8.99 13.35 1.23
CA THR A 129 8.61 13.03 -0.15
C THR A 129 7.88 11.69 -0.27
N SER A 130 7.51 11.05 0.85
CA SER A 130 6.92 9.72 0.81
C SER A 130 5.87 9.51 1.89
N MET A 131 4.79 8.82 1.54
CA MET A 131 3.77 8.34 2.47
C MET A 131 3.89 6.84 2.61
N ARG A 132 3.96 6.34 3.85
CA ARG A 132 4.02 4.91 4.16
C ARG A 132 2.69 4.43 4.68
N PHE A 133 2.22 3.33 4.14
CA PHE A 133 0.94 2.72 4.46
C PHE A 133 1.20 1.33 5.01
N THR A 134 0.94 1.13 6.30
CA THR A 134 1.08 -0.18 6.93
C THR A 134 -0.29 -0.82 7.07
N ALA A 135 -0.46 -1.99 6.45
CA ALA A 135 -1.68 -2.77 6.52
C ALA A 135 -1.42 -4.07 7.28
N ARG A 136 -2.22 -4.33 8.31
CA ARG A 136 -2.22 -5.59 9.04
C ARG A 136 -3.48 -6.37 8.74
N ALA A 137 -3.32 -7.50 8.06
CA ALA A 137 -4.41 -8.36 7.63
C ALA A 137 -4.41 -9.67 8.41
N ARG A 138 -5.60 -10.12 8.82
CA ARG A 138 -5.82 -11.40 9.48
C ARG A 138 -6.69 -12.29 8.61
N ALA A 139 -6.27 -13.52 8.34
CA ALA A 139 -7.08 -14.48 7.60
C ALA A 139 -8.47 -14.63 8.22
N VAL A 140 -9.49 -14.85 7.38
CA VAL A 140 -10.85 -15.17 7.85
C VAL A 140 -10.90 -16.62 8.36
N LYS A 141 -10.18 -17.52 7.69
CA LYS A 141 -10.08 -18.93 8.06
C LYS A 141 -8.89 -19.17 8.98
N SER A 142 -9.01 -20.17 9.84
CA SER A 142 -7.90 -20.69 10.65
C SER A 142 -7.10 -21.72 9.85
N THR A 143 -5.84 -21.90 10.23
CA THR A 143 -4.94 -22.95 9.73
C THR A 143 -5.46 -24.35 10.05
N VAL A 144 -6.07 -24.51 11.23
CA VAL A 144 -6.71 -25.74 11.72
C VAL A 144 -8.20 -25.47 11.92
N GLU A 145 -9.06 -26.32 11.35
CA GLU A 145 -10.52 -26.21 11.51
C GLU A 145 -10.90 -26.32 13.00
N GLY A 146 -11.69 -25.36 13.49
CA GLY A 146 -12.13 -25.30 14.89
C GLY A 146 -11.19 -24.53 15.83
N GLU A 147 -10.01 -24.10 15.36
CA GLU A 147 -9.10 -23.28 16.15
C GLU A 147 -9.43 -21.78 16.04
N ALA A 148 -9.39 -21.07 17.17
CA ALA A 148 -9.65 -19.63 17.21
C ALA A 148 -8.48 -18.78 16.65
N ARG A 149 -7.26 -19.36 16.61
CA ARG A 149 -6.07 -18.68 16.08
C ARG A 149 -6.15 -18.62 14.56
N ARG A 150 -5.99 -17.40 14.04
CA ARG A 150 -5.94 -17.11 12.61
C ARG A 150 -4.63 -16.39 12.32
N PRO A 151 -3.91 -16.74 11.25
CA PRO A 151 -2.68 -16.07 10.90
C PRO A 151 -2.93 -14.59 10.61
N GLU A 152 -1.97 -13.77 11.00
CA GLU A 152 -2.00 -12.32 10.86
C GLU A 152 -0.62 -11.84 10.40
N PHE A 153 -0.61 -11.04 9.35
CA PHE A 153 0.60 -10.47 8.76
C PHE A 153 0.47 -8.97 8.60
N SER A 154 1.62 -8.32 8.55
CA SER A 154 1.74 -6.87 8.36
C SER A 154 2.65 -6.64 7.16
N ALA A 155 2.26 -5.70 6.31
CA ALA A 155 3.07 -5.24 5.20
C ALA A 155 3.02 -3.71 5.13
N THR A 156 4.06 -3.12 4.58
CA THR A 156 4.16 -1.67 4.40
C THR A 156 4.42 -1.37 2.92
N ALA A 157 3.69 -0.41 2.37
CA ALA A 157 3.97 0.16 1.06
C ALA A 157 4.33 1.63 1.22
N GLU A 158 5.16 2.13 0.30
CA GLU A 158 5.57 3.53 0.24
C GLU A 158 5.12 4.11 -1.11
N ALA A 159 4.38 5.21 -1.07
CA ALA A 159 4.13 6.08 -2.22
C ALA A 159 5.08 7.28 -2.12
N ARG A 160 5.99 7.42 -3.09
CA ARG A 160 7.01 8.45 -3.11
C ARG A 160 6.83 9.36 -4.31
N ILE A 161 6.85 10.67 -4.09
CA ILE A 161 6.92 11.67 -5.15
C ILE A 161 8.36 11.70 -5.67
N THR A 162 8.54 11.41 -6.95
CA THR A 162 9.86 11.43 -7.61
C THR A 162 10.11 12.71 -8.41
N GLY A 163 9.05 13.45 -8.73
CA GLY A 163 9.13 14.67 -9.51
C GLY A 163 7.91 15.58 -9.32
N GLY A 164 8.06 16.83 -9.75
CA GLY A 164 7.00 17.84 -9.68
C GLY A 164 7.09 18.75 -8.45
N PRO A 165 6.13 19.68 -8.31
CA PRO A 165 6.17 20.75 -7.32
C PRO A 165 5.57 20.36 -5.97
N LEU A 166 5.24 19.08 -5.74
CA LEU A 166 4.57 18.62 -4.52
C LEU A 166 5.54 17.97 -3.55
N CYS A 167 5.21 18.08 -2.27
CA CYS A 167 5.94 17.43 -1.19
C CYS A 167 5.03 17.18 0.01
N PHE A 168 5.55 16.53 1.04
CA PHE A 168 4.84 16.32 2.30
C PHE A 168 5.59 16.96 3.45
N ASN A 169 4.86 17.68 4.31
CA ASN A 169 5.42 18.22 5.54
C ASN A 169 4.45 17.98 6.69
N ARG A 170 4.91 17.24 7.72
CA ARG A 170 4.11 16.85 8.89
C ARG A 170 2.72 16.32 8.49
N ALA A 171 2.71 15.45 7.50
CA ALA A 171 1.54 14.78 6.96
C ALA A 171 0.51 15.68 6.24
N ARG A 172 0.91 16.88 5.84
CA ARG A 172 0.15 17.73 4.93
C ARG A 172 0.81 17.76 3.56
N LEU A 173 -0.03 17.93 2.54
CA LEU A 173 0.44 18.24 1.19
C LEU A 173 1.05 19.64 1.20
N GLY A 174 2.20 19.77 0.55
CA GLY A 174 2.97 20.99 0.46
C GLY A 174 3.50 21.24 -0.94
N LEU A 175 4.16 22.38 -1.10
CA LEU A 175 4.82 22.78 -2.33
C LEU A 175 6.34 22.73 -2.15
N TRP A 176 7.02 22.11 -3.10
CA TRP A 176 8.46 22.16 -3.21
C TRP A 176 8.85 23.49 -3.86
N TRP A 177 9.45 24.37 -3.07
CA TRP A 177 9.84 25.72 -3.50
C TRP A 177 11.21 26.07 -2.95
N ASP A 178 12.11 26.53 -3.81
CA ASP A 178 13.45 27.00 -3.40
C ASP A 178 14.20 26.01 -2.47
N GLY A 179 14.20 24.72 -2.88
CA GLY A 179 14.86 23.63 -2.15
C GLY A 179 14.20 23.24 -0.82
N ARG A 180 13.02 23.78 -0.51
CA ARG A 180 12.29 23.55 0.75
C ARG A 180 10.87 23.04 0.49
N CYS A 181 10.36 22.24 1.41
CA CYS A 181 8.96 21.82 1.40
C CYS A 181 8.12 22.76 2.27
N LEU A 182 7.40 23.67 1.60
CA LEU A 182 6.50 24.61 2.25
C LEU A 182 5.11 23.97 2.40
N ALA A 183 4.43 24.18 3.52
CA ALA A 183 3.08 23.70 3.74
C ALA A 183 2.34 24.59 4.75
N GLY A 184 1.01 24.62 4.67
CA GLY A 184 0.17 25.39 5.60
C GLY A 184 0.47 26.89 5.58
N ASP A 185 0.67 27.47 6.77
CA ASP A 185 0.86 28.91 7.01
C ASP A 185 2.16 29.48 6.43
N LYS A 186 3.07 28.63 5.96
CA LYS A 186 4.31 29.04 5.30
C LYS A 186 4.15 29.40 3.82
N ILE A 187 2.94 29.25 3.25
CA ILE A 187 2.65 29.59 1.85
C ILE A 187 1.60 30.69 1.80
N VAL A 188 1.90 31.77 1.09
CA VAL A 188 0.92 32.80 0.72
C VAL A 188 0.82 32.84 -0.80
N LEU A 189 -0.33 32.42 -1.34
CA LEU A 189 -0.60 32.48 -2.78
C LEU A 189 -1.22 33.84 -3.09
N VAL A 190 -0.52 34.66 -3.88
CA VAL A 190 -0.96 36.01 -4.25
C VAL A 190 -1.51 35.97 -5.68
N PRO A 191 -2.80 36.23 -5.90
CA PRO A 191 -3.35 36.28 -7.24
C PRO A 191 -2.68 37.37 -8.07
N PRO A 192 -2.50 37.16 -9.40
CA PRO A 192 -2.00 38.22 -10.26
C PRO A 192 -2.95 39.43 -10.18
N SER A 193 -2.39 40.59 -9.85
CA SER A 193 -3.15 41.84 -9.84
C SER A 193 -3.69 42.11 -11.25
N LEU A 194 -4.98 42.38 -11.36
CA LEU A 194 -5.63 42.77 -12.62
C LEU A 194 -5.58 44.28 -12.85
N GLU A 195 -5.22 45.04 -11.82
CA GLU A 195 -4.96 46.46 -11.95
C GLU A 195 -3.56 46.63 -12.55
N PRO A 196 -3.42 47.40 -13.65
CA PRO A 196 -2.10 47.84 -14.07
C PRO A 196 -1.45 48.51 -12.87
N ASP A 197 -0.20 48.14 -12.58
CA ASP A 197 0.56 48.86 -11.57
C ASP A 197 0.38 50.36 -11.83
N PRO A 198 0.02 51.15 -10.81
CA PRO A 198 -0.06 52.59 -10.99
C PRO A 198 1.24 53.04 -11.67
N PRO A 199 1.17 53.93 -12.67
CA PRO A 199 2.37 54.37 -13.37
C PRO A 199 3.41 54.72 -12.31
N GLU A 200 4.57 54.08 -12.38
CA GLU A 200 5.69 54.39 -11.50
C GLU A 200 5.93 55.90 -11.63
N ASP A 201 5.48 56.68 -10.65
CA ASP A 201 5.82 58.09 -10.58
C ASP A 201 7.34 58.13 -10.44
N GLU A 202 8.05 58.55 -11.50
CA GLU A 202 9.52 58.60 -11.59
C GLU A 202 10.17 59.54 -10.54
N ASP A 203 9.42 60.04 -9.55
CA ASP A 203 9.79 61.05 -8.57
C ASP A 203 9.54 60.65 -7.09
N ASP A 204 9.26 59.38 -6.77
CA ASP A 204 9.25 58.92 -5.37
C ASP A 204 10.66 58.42 -4.97
N PRO A 205 11.25 58.85 -3.83
CA PRO A 205 12.58 58.41 -3.44
C PRO A 205 12.55 56.90 -3.26
N THR A 206 13.28 56.20 -4.14
CA THR A 206 13.39 54.74 -4.23
C THR A 206 13.21 54.10 -2.86
N GLU A 207 12.01 53.57 -2.60
CA GLU A 207 11.78 52.79 -1.39
C GLU A 207 12.82 51.66 -1.42
N PRO A 208 13.69 51.55 -0.41
CA PRO A 208 14.73 50.53 -0.42
C PRO A 208 14.05 49.17 -0.59
N PRO A 209 14.59 48.28 -1.45
CA PRO A 209 13.96 46.99 -1.72
C PRO A 209 13.65 46.30 -0.38
N PRO A 210 12.45 45.71 -0.23
CA PRO A 210 12.07 45.10 1.02
C PRO A 210 13.16 44.13 1.46
N PRO A 211 13.52 44.11 2.76
CA PRO A 211 14.56 43.22 3.25
C PRO A 211 14.21 41.78 2.86
N PRO A 212 15.20 40.97 2.46
CA PRO A 212 14.93 39.58 2.09
C PRO A 212 14.18 38.90 3.24
N PRO A 213 13.13 38.12 2.94
CA PRO A 213 12.32 37.48 3.96
C PRO A 213 13.22 36.66 4.89
N GLY A 214 12.94 36.75 6.18
CA GLY A 214 13.61 35.98 7.20
C GLY A 214 13.40 34.48 6.99
N PRO A 215 14.23 33.62 7.60
CA PRO A 215 14.16 32.18 7.43
C PRO A 215 12.82 31.56 7.86
N ASP A 216 12.04 32.28 8.68
CA ASP A 216 10.74 31.85 9.19
C ASP A 216 9.53 32.56 8.55
N ASP A 217 9.76 33.53 7.66
CA ASP A 217 8.65 34.30 7.06
C ASP A 217 7.89 33.45 6.02
N PRO A 218 6.57 33.66 5.86
CA PRO A 218 5.80 33.01 4.81
C PRO A 218 6.37 33.38 3.43
N VAL A 219 6.45 32.39 2.54
CA VAL A 219 6.88 32.64 1.16
C VAL A 219 5.67 33.05 0.35
N GLU A 220 5.76 34.23 -0.26
CA GLU A 220 4.76 34.72 -1.20
C GLU A 220 5.06 34.17 -2.60
N ILE A 221 4.08 33.51 -3.21
CA ILE A 221 4.15 33.00 -4.58
C ILE A 221 3.08 33.74 -5.39
N GLY A 222 3.51 34.62 -6.28
CA GLY A 222 2.65 35.46 -7.10
C GLY A 222 3.08 35.55 -8.57
N GLY A 223 2.31 36.30 -9.37
CA GLY A 223 2.66 36.61 -10.76
C GLY A 223 2.94 35.39 -11.66
N ASP A 224 4.00 35.48 -12.46
CA ASP A 224 4.40 34.44 -13.43
C ASP A 224 4.79 33.11 -12.77
N ASP A 225 5.34 33.18 -11.56
CA ASP A 225 5.76 32.02 -10.78
C ASP A 225 4.56 31.16 -10.35
N LEU A 226 3.47 31.82 -9.95
CA LEU A 226 2.20 31.16 -9.64
C LEU A 226 1.55 30.55 -10.90
N ALA A 227 1.61 31.24 -12.04
CA ALA A 227 1.10 30.70 -13.30
C ALA A 227 1.87 29.44 -13.73
N ARG A 228 3.20 29.44 -13.58
CA ARG A 228 4.05 28.28 -13.86
C ARG A 228 3.75 27.11 -12.92
N LEU A 229 3.61 27.39 -11.63
CA LEU A 229 3.25 26.39 -10.61
C LEU A 229 1.91 25.73 -10.93
N LEU A 230 0.87 26.51 -11.23
CA LEU A 230 -0.45 25.99 -11.60
C LEU A 230 -0.39 25.17 -12.90
N GLY A 231 0.47 25.55 -13.85
CA GLY A 231 0.73 24.76 -15.05
C GLY A 231 1.34 23.38 -14.74
N GLN A 232 2.28 23.33 -13.80
CA GLN A 232 2.91 22.09 -13.35
C GLN A 232 1.95 21.20 -12.54
N LEU A 233 1.15 21.78 -11.65
CA LEU A 233 0.19 21.05 -10.82
C LEU A 233 -0.95 20.40 -11.60
N ARG A 234 -1.17 20.80 -12.85
CA ARG A 234 -2.12 20.17 -13.78
C ARG A 234 -1.55 18.94 -14.50
N GLN A 235 -0.24 18.74 -14.44
CA GLN A 235 0.38 17.51 -14.95
C GLN A 235 0.22 16.40 -13.91
N PRO A 236 0.12 15.13 -14.35
CA PRO A 236 0.15 14.00 -13.43
C PRO A 236 1.45 14.03 -12.62
N VAL A 237 1.33 13.80 -11.32
CA VAL A 237 2.47 13.76 -10.42
C VAL A 237 3.25 12.48 -10.67
N GLU A 238 4.57 12.56 -10.64
CA GLU A 238 5.41 11.39 -10.81
C GLU A 238 5.52 10.65 -9.47
N TRP A 239 4.87 9.49 -9.41
CA TRP A 239 4.87 8.62 -8.24
C TRP A 239 5.69 7.35 -8.45
N GLN A 240 6.37 6.92 -7.40
CA GLN A 240 6.91 5.58 -7.25
C GLN A 240 6.19 4.89 -6.09
N VAL A 241 5.47 3.81 -6.39
CA VAL A 241 4.77 2.99 -5.40
C VAL A 241 5.46 1.62 -5.28
N ALA A 242 5.82 1.21 -4.08
CA ALA A 242 6.45 -0.08 -3.83
C ALA A 242 6.23 -0.59 -2.40
N LEU A 243 6.31 -1.92 -2.22
CA LEU A 243 6.44 -2.51 -0.89
C LEU A 243 7.80 -2.14 -0.27
N VAL A 244 7.81 -1.90 1.03
CA VAL A 244 9.01 -1.60 1.81
C VAL A 244 9.05 -2.50 3.05
N GLU A 245 10.20 -3.11 3.27
CA GLU A 245 10.47 -3.97 4.45
C GLU A 245 10.81 -3.14 5.70
#